data_AF-A0A7S2JH96-F1
#
_entry.id   AF-A0A7S2JH96-F1
#
_cell.length_a   1.000
_cell.length_b   1.000
_cell.length_c   1.000
_cell.angle_alpha   90.00
_cell.angle_beta   90.00
_cell.angle_gamma   90.00
#
_symmetry.space_group_name_H-M   'P 1'
#
loop_
_entity.id
_entity.type
_entity.pdbx_description
1 polymer ?
#
loop_
_entity_poly.entity_id
_entity_poly.type
_entity_poly.pdbx_seq_one_letter_code
_entity_poly.pdbx_strand_id
1 'polypeptide(L)'
;EAKRWNAKIFGPRGAPTNLITVHLRWSDKGQEASLIGIPPVIEAIRSLMAKHKMYDNPTVFLMTEDMAAFEAFKEAAPREWTVAIHLEAIYHGPPLSPLQAID
;
A
#
# COMPACT_ATOMS: atom_id res chain seq x y z
N GLU A 1 -21.28 -0.10 7.73
CA GLU A 1 -20.38 -0.21 6.57
C GLU A 1 -18.92 -0.51 6.94
N ALA A 2 -18.27 0.31 7.77
CA ALA A 2 -16.86 0.11 8.19
C ALA A 2 -16.55 -1.29 8.76
N LYS A 3 -17.45 -1.87 9.58
CA LYS A 3 -17.29 -3.24 10.11
C LYS A 3 -17.21 -4.31 9.02
N ARG A 4 -17.94 -4.13 7.92
CA ARG A 4 -17.95 -5.06 6.78
C ARG A 4 -16.59 -5.05 6.07
N TRP A 5 -16.07 -3.86 5.79
CA TRP A 5 -14.77 -3.70 5.13
C TRP A 5 -13.62 -4.17 6.00
N ASN A 6 -13.67 -3.87 7.30
CA ASN A 6 -12.70 -4.35 8.27
C ASN A 6 -12.65 -5.89 8.30
N ALA A 7 -13.82 -6.54 8.35
CA ALA A 7 -13.90 -8.01 8.29
C ALA A 7 -13.45 -8.60 6.94
N LYS A 8 -13.71 -7.90 5.83
CA LYS A 8 -13.33 -8.34 4.48
C LYS A 8 -11.81 -8.27 4.25
N ILE A 9 -11.14 -7.24 4.78
CA ILE A 9 -9.70 -7.01 4.57
C ILE A 9 -8.87 -7.77 5.60
N PHE A 10 -9.29 -7.79 6.87
CA PHE A 10 -8.49 -8.31 7.98
C PHE A 10 -9.08 -9.60 8.61
N GLY A 11 -10.20 -10.10 8.09
CA GLY A 11 -10.88 -11.28 8.61
C GLY A 11 -11.79 -10.98 9.82
N PRO A 12 -12.43 -12.01 10.41
CA PRO A 12 -13.47 -11.84 11.44
C PRO A 12 -12.97 -11.19 12.73
N ARG A 13 -11.65 -11.19 12.98
CA ARG A 13 -11.02 -10.53 14.13
C ARG A 13 -10.79 -9.03 13.90
N GLY A 14 -10.99 -8.54 12.68
CA GLY A 14 -10.77 -7.15 12.30
C GLY A 14 -9.29 -6.77 12.26
N ALA A 15 -9.05 -5.47 12.06
CA ALA A 15 -7.73 -4.86 11.94
C ALA A 15 -6.87 -5.16 13.17
N PRO A 16 -5.63 -5.61 12.99
CA PRO A 16 -4.76 -5.91 14.10
C PRO A 16 -4.26 -4.61 14.77
N THR A 17 -3.81 -4.71 16.02
CA THR A 17 -3.34 -3.56 16.80
C THR A 17 -1.99 -3.01 16.33
N ASN A 18 -1.19 -3.82 15.65
CA ASN A 18 0.10 -3.47 15.04
C ASN A 18 -0.05 -3.07 13.55
N LEU A 19 -1.14 -2.38 13.22
CA LEU A 19 -1.45 -1.96 11.86
C LEU A 19 -0.77 -0.62 11.51
N ILE A 20 -0.09 -0.60 10.36
CA ILE A 20 0.41 0.62 9.71
C ILE A 20 -0.30 0.74 8.35
N THR A 21 -0.88 1.89 8.06
CA THR A 21 -1.51 2.14 6.76
C THR A 21 -0.56 2.92 5.86
N VAL A 22 -0.46 2.48 4.61
CA VAL A 22 0.38 3.10 3.58
C VAL A 22 -0.47 3.34 2.35
N HIS A 23 -0.36 4.52 1.75
CA HIS A 23 -1.01 4.83 0.48
C HIS A 23 0.07 5.14 -0.55
N LEU A 24 0.22 4.28 -1.55
CA LEU A 24 1.09 4.51 -2.70
C LEU A 24 0.25 4.96 -3.88
N ARG A 25 0.49 6.20 -4.32
CA ARG A 25 -0.16 6.79 -5.49
C ARG A 25 0.86 6.91 -6.61
N TRP A 26 0.90 5.92 -7.49
CA TRP A 26 1.91 5.75 -8.54
C TRP A 26 1.35 5.87 -9.95
N SER A 27 0.03 5.96 -10.11
CA SER A 27 -0.65 6.08 -11.41
C SER A 27 -0.42 7.46 -12.05
N ASP A 28 -1.49 8.16 -12.45
CA ASP A 28 -1.50 9.49 -13.07
C ASP A 28 -0.57 10.52 -12.39
N LYS A 29 -0.43 10.45 -11.06
CA LYS A 29 0.41 11.36 -10.28
C LYS A 29 1.91 11.30 -10.62
N GLY A 30 2.39 10.19 -11.21
CA GLY A 30 3.76 10.12 -11.74
C GLY A 30 4.02 11.11 -12.88
N GLN A 31 2.96 11.60 -13.55
CA GLN A 31 3.06 12.65 -14.57
C GLN A 31 3.10 14.07 -13.95
N GLU A 32 2.66 14.23 -12.71
CA GLU A 32 2.61 15.53 -12.00
C GLU A 32 3.82 15.74 -11.08
N ALA A 33 4.41 14.67 -10.54
CA ALA A 33 5.52 14.73 -9.60
C ALA A 33 6.43 13.50 -9.67
N SER A 34 7.67 13.64 -9.22
CA SER A 34 8.58 12.51 -9.05
C SER A 34 7.99 11.48 -8.08
N LEU A 35 7.86 10.24 -8.54
CA LEU A 35 7.37 9.13 -7.73
C LEU A 35 8.32 8.88 -6.55
N ILE A 36 7.75 8.73 -5.36
CA ILE A 36 8.51 8.28 -4.19
C ILE A 36 8.77 6.79 -4.38
N GLY A 37 10.05 6.42 -4.47
CA GLY A 37 10.45 5.02 -4.53
C GLY A 37 10.03 4.25 -3.27
N ILE A 38 9.97 2.92 -3.38
CA ILE A 38 9.64 2.04 -2.26
C ILE A 38 10.62 2.14 -1.08
N PRO A 39 11.96 2.26 -1.27
CA PRO A 39 12.90 2.23 -0.13
C PRO A 39 12.66 3.33 0.93
N PRO A 40 12.43 4.61 0.55
CA PRO A 40 12.02 5.64 1.51
C PRO A 40 10.75 5.30 2.30
N VAL A 41 9.79 4.61 1.70
CA VAL A 41 8.54 4.21 2.36
C VAL A 41 8.81 3.13 3.40
N ILE A 42 9.61 2.13 3.07
CA ILE A 42 10.03 1.09 4.03
C ILE A 42 10.78 1.71 5.21
N GLU A 43 11.66 2.68 4.96
CA GLU A 43 12.41 3.36 6.02
C GLU A 43 11.50 4.21 6.92
N ALA A 44 10.49 4.88 6.33
CA ALA A 44 9.48 5.59 7.10
C ALA A 44 8.69 4.65 8.02
N ILE A 45 8.32 3.45 7.54
CA ILE A 45 7.64 2.43 8.34
C ILE A 45 8.52 1.97 9.51
N ARG A 46 9.81 1.68 9.26
CA ARG A 46 10.77 1.32 10.31
C ARG A 46 10.93 2.42 11.36
N SER A 47 11.02 3.67 10.91
CA SER A 47 11.10 4.84 11.78
C SER A 47 9.84 4.97 12.66
N LEU A 48 8.65 4.71 12.11
CA LEU A 48 7.40 4.68 12.89
C LEU A 48 7.41 3.53 13.90
N MET A 49 7.85 2.33 13.50
CA MET A 49 7.98 1.20 14.43
C MET A 49 8.89 1.53 15.61
N ALA A 50 10.07 2.08 15.35
CA ALA A 50 11.02 2.49 16.38
C ALA A 50 10.42 3.56 17.30
N LYS A 51 9.81 4.60 16.73
CA LYS A 51 9.19 5.71 17.47
C LYS A 51 8.08 5.24 18.40
N HIS A 52 7.25 4.32 17.93
CA HIS A 52 6.09 3.81 18.67
C HIS A 52 6.38 2.54 19.47
N LYS A 53 7.66 2.10 19.52
CA LYS A 53 8.08 0.88 20.21
C LYS A 53 7.30 -0.37 19.78
N MET A 54 6.99 -0.44 18.48
CA MET A 54 6.41 -1.63 17.87
C MET A 54 7.54 -2.61 17.55
N TYR A 55 7.79 -3.52 18.48
CA TYR A 55 8.87 -4.52 18.35
C TYR A 55 8.43 -5.79 17.64
N ASP A 56 7.12 -5.99 17.49
CA ASP A 56 6.55 -7.09 16.72
C ASP A 56 6.52 -6.75 15.22
N ASN A 57 6.42 -7.78 14.39
CA ASN A 57 6.26 -7.63 12.95
C ASN A 57 4.95 -6.89 12.64
N PRO A 58 4.95 -5.78 11.88
CA PRO A 58 3.76 -5.02 11.59
C PRO A 58 2.87 -5.74 10.57
N THR A 59 1.57 -5.41 10.64
CA THR A 59 0.69 -5.57 9.47
C THR A 59 0.67 -4.24 8.74
N VAL A 60 1.05 -4.22 7.47
CA VAL A 60 0.96 -3.06 6.59
C VAL A 60 -0.28 -3.19 5.73
N PHE A 61 -1.25 -2.30 5.88
CA PHE A 61 -2.34 -2.17 4.93
C PHE A 61 -1.95 -1.19 3.84
N LEU A 62 -1.67 -1.72 2.66
CA LEU A 62 -1.30 -0.95 1.48
C LEU A 62 -2.54 -0.63 0.66
N MET A 63 -2.74 0.67 0.41
CA MET A 63 -3.72 1.18 -0.53
C MET A 63 -2.99 1.71 -1.76
N THR A 64 -3.37 1.23 -2.94
CA THR A 64 -2.85 1.70 -4.21
C THR A 64 -3.82 1.33 -5.33
N GLU A 65 -3.87 2.17 -6.35
CA GLU A 65 -4.55 1.90 -7.61
C GLU A 65 -3.69 1.12 -8.62
N ASP A 66 -2.39 0.99 -8.36
CA ASP A 66 -1.39 0.43 -9.27
C ASP A 66 -0.86 -0.94 -8.78
N MET A 67 -1.08 -1.98 -9.58
CA MET A 67 -0.59 -3.33 -9.28
C MET A 67 0.94 -3.40 -9.25
N ALA A 68 1.64 -2.63 -10.09
CA ALA A 68 3.10 -2.61 -10.10
C ALA A 68 3.65 -2.01 -8.80
N ALA A 69 3.00 -0.99 -8.25
CA ALA A 69 3.34 -0.42 -6.95
C ALA A 69 3.13 -1.45 -5.81
N PHE A 70 2.05 -2.23 -5.86
CA PHE A 70 1.81 -3.29 -4.89
C PHE A 70 2.87 -4.38 -4.93
N GLU A 71 3.18 -4.92 -6.12
CA GLU A 71 4.19 -5.97 -6.25
C GLU A 71 5.59 -5.46 -5.87
N ALA A 72 5.97 -4.25 -6.29
CA ALA A 72 7.24 -3.64 -5.89
C ALA A 72 7.35 -3.43 -4.38
N PHE A 73 6.25 -3.01 -3.73
CA PHE A 73 6.22 -2.90 -2.27
C PHE A 73 6.37 -4.26 -1.60
N LYS A 74 5.63 -5.26 -2.07
CA LYS A 74 5.63 -6.62 -1.52
C LYS A 74 6.98 -7.32 -1.67
N GLU A 75 7.69 -7.10 -2.79
CA GLU A 75 9.03 -7.62 -3.02
C GLU A 75 10.07 -6.98 -2.10
N ALA A 76 9.97 -5.66 -1.87
CA ALA A 76 10.90 -4.93 -1.03
C ALA A 76 10.60 -5.03 0.48
N ALA A 77 9.37 -5.36 0.86
CA ALA A 77 8.97 -5.49 2.24
C ALA A 77 9.73 -6.64 2.94
N PRO A 78 10.18 -6.45 4.19
CA PRO A 78 10.72 -7.55 4.98
C PRO A 78 9.75 -8.73 5.04
N ARG A 79 10.26 -9.96 4.91
CA ARG A 79 9.44 -11.18 4.78
C ARG A 79 8.56 -11.45 5.99
N GLU A 80 8.98 -10.94 7.13
CA GLU A 80 8.28 -11.06 8.41
C GLU A 80 7.07 -10.12 8.52
N TRP A 81 6.96 -9.09 7.66
CA TRP A 81 5.81 -8.20 7.62
C TRP A 81 4.61 -8.86 6.95
N THR A 82 3.42 -8.58 7.47
CA THR A 82 2.17 -8.96 6.79
C THR A 82 1.70 -7.81 5.92
N VAL A 83 1.60 -8.01 4.61
CA VAL A 83 1.07 -6.98 3.69
C VAL A 83 -0.37 -7.32 3.32
N ALA A 84 -1.30 -6.48 3.75
CA ALA A 84 -2.71 -6.54 3.40
C ALA A 84 -3.03 -5.48 2.33
N ILE A 85 -3.94 -5.80 1.41
CA ILE A 85 -4.40 -4.88 0.37
C ILE A 85 -5.90 -5.05 0.14
N HIS A 86 -6.57 -3.97 -0.25
CA HIS A 86 -7.92 -4.05 -0.78
C HIS A 86 -7.88 -4.19 -2.30
N LEU A 87 -7.88 -5.44 -2.79
CA LEU A 87 -7.71 -5.75 -4.22
C LEU A 87 -8.74 -5.09 -5.16
N GLU A 88 -9.95 -4.78 -4.68
CA GLU A 88 -10.98 -4.11 -5.49
C GLU A 88 -10.67 -2.62 -5.71
N ALA A 89 -9.74 -2.04 -4.96
CA ALA A 89 -9.27 -0.67 -5.17
C ALA A 89 -8.15 -0.58 -6.21
N ILE A 90 -7.55 -1.70 -6.60
CA ILE A 90 -6.57 -1.73 -7.69
C ILE A 90 -7.35 -1.61 -8.99
N TYR A 91 -6.96 -0.66 -9.85
CA TYR A 91 -7.63 -0.46 -11.12
C TYR A 91 -7.42 -1.68 -12.03
N HIS A 92 -8.52 -2.31 -12.47
CA HIS A 92 -8.52 -3.48 -13.37
C HIS A 92 -8.87 -3.12 -14.83
N GLY A 93 -8.89 -1.83 -15.18
CA GLY A 93 -9.15 -1.41 -16.56
C GLY A 93 -7.95 -1.60 -17.48
N PRO A 94 -8.14 -1.49 -18.81
CA PRO A 94 -7.03 -1.56 -19.76
C PRO A 94 -5.97 -0.51 -19.40
N PRO A 95 -4.68 -0.76 -19.69
CA PRO A 95 -3.63 0.22 -19.45
C PRO A 95 -4.04 1.55 -20.09
N LEU A 96 -3.98 2.64 -19.32
CA LEU A 96 -4.14 3.98 -19.87
C LEU A 96 -3.06 4.15 -20.93
N SER A 97 -3.45 4.10 -22.21
CA SER A 97 -2.52 4.36 -23.30
C SER A 97 -1.93 5.76 -23.12
N PRO A 98 -0.63 5.98 -23.36
CA PRO A 98 -0.01 7.31 -23.25
C PRO A 98 -0.53 8.38 -24.23
N LEU A 99 -1.62 8.13 -24.96
CA LEU A 99 -2.07 8.85 -26.17
C LEU A 99 -3.45 9.50 -26.01
N GLN A 100 -3.74 10.08 -24.84
CA GLN A 100 -4.85 11.03 -24.67
C GLN A 100 -4.45 12.30 -23.91
N ALA A 101 -3.15 12.57 -23.80
CA ALA A 101 -2.66 13.93 -23.69
C ALA A 101 -2.20 14.33 -25.09
N ILE A 102 -2.84 15.37 -25.66
CA ILE A 102 -2.62 15.93 -27.01
C ILE A 102 -3.49 15.26 -28.10
N ASP A 103 -4.73 15.73 -28.24
CA ASP A 103 -5.12 16.71 -29.28
C ASP A 103 -6.35 17.53 -28.81
#